data_AF-A0A426CMQ1-F1
#
_entry.id   AF-A0A426CMQ1-F1
#
_cell.length_a   1.000
_cell.length_b   1.000
_cell.length_c   1.000
_cell.angle_alpha   90.00
_cell.angle_beta   90.00
_cell.angle_gamma   90.00
#
_symmetry.space_group_name_H-M   'P 1'
#
loop_
_entity.id
_entity.type
_entity.pdbx_description
1 polymer ?
#
loop_
_entity_poly.entity_id
_entity_poly.type
_entity_poly.pdbx_seq_one_letter_code
_entity_poly.pdbx_strand_id
1 'polypeptide(L)'
;MIAREKTGSERGFFVAAKGGNNAESHNHNDVGNFIVYHDGLPILIDVGRGTYTRRTFAPEERYTLWNACSDWHNVPTIGGRTQPPGKQFRATGVTCDNRDGAPRARLSLDIASAYPKEAGIGEWSRSVTLDREASCVEVVDTVRMADAPNAGGANLVWSFMTCLPADVSKPGEVVIPARDTEGRTRRILLHYDAARLSVSVEKVALTQPEDAGVKAQWGDSIHRIKLRALSSSRDAPFQFRITAGHP
;
A
#
# COMPACT_ATOMS: atom_id res chain seq x y z
N MET A 1 1.40 13.38 2.33
CA MET A 1 0.32 13.73 3.28
C MET A 1 0.52 12.95 4.57
N ILE A 2 0.30 13.59 5.71
CA ILE A 2 0.19 12.93 7.01
C ILE A 2 -1.06 13.48 7.68
N ALA A 3 -1.94 12.62 8.16
CA ALA A 3 -3.18 13.02 8.82
C ALA A 3 -3.51 12.10 9.99
N ARG A 4 -4.06 12.71 11.04
CA ARG A 4 -4.60 12.02 12.24
C ARG A 4 -6.08 12.30 12.34
N GLU A 5 -6.82 11.33 12.85
CA GLU A 5 -8.22 11.48 13.22
C GLU A 5 -8.35 12.51 14.34
N LYS A 6 -7.48 12.39 15.35
CA LYS A 6 -7.37 13.34 16.47
C LYS A 6 -5.98 13.97 16.49
N THR A 7 -5.92 15.27 16.27
CA THR A 7 -4.67 16.05 16.33
C THR A 7 -3.98 15.87 17.68
N GLY A 8 -2.66 15.63 17.66
CA GLY A 8 -1.87 15.44 18.88
C GLY A 8 -2.13 14.13 19.63
N SER A 9 -2.87 13.18 19.06
CA SER A 9 -3.20 11.91 19.70
C SER A 9 -2.88 10.72 18.79
N GLU A 10 -2.60 9.57 19.41
CA GLU A 10 -2.54 8.28 18.75
C GLU A 10 -3.91 7.61 18.61
N ARG A 11 -4.94 8.10 19.31
CA ARG A 11 -6.30 7.55 19.27
C ARG A 11 -6.95 7.73 17.90
N GLY A 12 -7.58 6.67 17.42
CA GLY A 12 -8.21 6.59 16.10
C GLY A 12 -7.21 6.37 14.98
N PHE A 13 -7.62 6.66 13.75
CA PHE A 13 -6.79 6.44 12.58
C PHE A 13 -5.70 7.47 12.38
N PHE A 14 -4.54 6.99 11.93
CA PHE A 14 -3.46 7.78 11.34
C PHE A 14 -3.18 7.25 9.95
N VAL A 15 -2.96 8.17 9.00
CA VAL A 15 -2.52 7.84 7.65
C VAL A 15 -1.33 8.70 7.26
N ALA A 16 -0.36 8.08 6.58
CA ALA A 16 0.61 8.80 5.79
C ALA A 16 0.62 8.23 4.37
N ALA A 17 0.73 9.10 3.37
CA ALA A 17 0.73 8.71 1.97
C ALA A 17 1.69 9.60 1.17
N LYS A 18 2.37 9.02 0.18
CA LYS A 18 3.34 9.73 -0.64
C LYS A 18 3.13 9.51 -2.13
N GLY A 19 3.51 10.51 -2.92
CA GLY A 19 3.68 10.41 -4.36
C GLY A 19 5.17 10.33 -4.68
N GLY A 20 5.76 11.43 -5.14
CA GLY A 20 7.20 11.53 -5.33
C GLY A 20 7.68 10.84 -6.60
N ASN A 21 8.93 10.36 -6.59
CA ASN A 21 9.54 9.63 -7.69
C ASN A 21 10.58 8.60 -7.23
N ASN A 22 10.89 7.64 -8.10
CA ASN A 22 11.83 6.55 -7.80
C ASN A 22 13.32 6.92 -7.95
N ALA A 23 13.68 8.20 -7.79
CA ALA A 23 15.07 8.66 -7.68
C ALA A 23 15.29 9.55 -6.45
N GLU A 24 14.44 9.42 -5.43
CA GLU A 24 14.62 10.11 -4.15
C GLU A 24 15.80 9.53 -3.35
N SER A 25 16.39 10.36 -2.47
CA SER A 25 17.50 9.92 -1.62
C SER A 25 17.07 8.78 -0.70
N HIS A 26 17.85 7.69 -0.67
CA HIS A 26 17.57 6.48 0.10
C HIS A 26 16.18 5.86 -0.16
N ASN A 27 15.62 6.05 -1.36
CA ASN A 27 14.28 5.60 -1.68
C ASN A 27 14.14 4.09 -1.81
N HIS A 28 12.88 3.66 -1.78
CA HIS A 28 12.41 2.45 -2.41
C HIS A 28 11.63 2.81 -3.68
N ASN A 29 11.22 1.81 -4.46
CA ASN A 29 10.36 2.02 -5.63
C ASN A 29 8.89 1.94 -5.22
N ASP A 30 8.31 3.04 -4.73
CA ASP A 30 7.03 2.99 -4.00
C ASP A 30 6.21 4.27 -4.13
N VAL A 31 6.19 4.83 -5.35
CA VAL A 31 5.33 5.96 -5.69
C VAL A 31 3.86 5.57 -5.47
N GLY A 32 3.14 6.33 -4.65
CA GLY A 32 1.75 6.07 -4.29
C GLY A 32 1.56 5.19 -3.05
N ASN A 33 2.65 4.86 -2.35
CA ASN A 33 2.62 4.12 -1.10
C ASN A 33 1.92 4.92 0.01
N PHE A 34 1.33 4.20 0.96
CA PHE A 34 0.65 4.75 2.11
C PHE A 34 0.77 3.80 3.30
N ILE A 35 0.60 4.29 4.52
CA ILE A 35 0.59 3.48 5.73
C ILE A 35 -0.62 3.87 6.58
N VAL A 36 -1.12 2.92 7.36
CA VAL A 36 -2.29 3.11 8.23
C VAL A 36 -1.99 2.57 9.61
N TYR A 37 -2.24 3.40 10.62
CA TYR A 37 -2.19 3.04 12.02
C TYR A 37 -3.55 3.29 12.66
N HIS A 38 -3.85 2.56 13.73
CA HIS A 38 -5.05 2.78 14.54
C HIS A 38 -4.71 2.63 16.02
N ASP A 39 -5.00 3.63 16.85
CA ASP A 39 -4.61 3.66 18.27
C ASP A 39 -3.11 3.38 18.47
N GLY A 40 -2.27 3.92 17.59
CA GLY A 40 -0.82 3.67 17.58
C GLY A 40 -0.38 2.30 17.06
N LEU A 41 -1.29 1.40 16.68
CA LEU A 41 -0.97 0.05 16.19
C LEU A 41 -0.72 0.03 14.67
N PRO A 42 0.30 -0.72 14.19
CA PRO A 42 0.74 -0.71 12.78
C PRO A 42 -0.13 -1.63 11.90
N ILE A 43 -1.20 -1.09 11.34
CA ILE A 43 -2.18 -1.90 10.58
C ILE A 43 -1.64 -2.23 9.19
N LEU A 44 -1.37 -1.21 8.39
CA LEU A 44 -0.72 -1.31 7.09
C LEU A 44 0.59 -0.53 7.14
N ILE A 45 1.69 -1.19 6.83
CA ILE A 45 3.04 -0.67 7.10
C ILE A 45 3.81 -0.41 5.81
N ASP A 46 4.85 0.40 5.95
CA ASP A 46 6.00 0.33 5.08
C ASP A 46 7.00 -0.59 5.78
N VAL A 47 7.46 -1.63 5.09
CA VAL A 47 8.40 -2.62 5.66
C VAL A 47 9.74 -1.99 6.04
N GLY A 48 10.08 -0.84 5.44
CA GLY A 48 11.29 -0.11 5.76
C GLY A 48 12.55 -0.81 5.30
N ARG A 49 13.67 -0.42 5.90
CA ARG A 49 14.99 -0.89 5.50
C ARG A 49 15.32 -2.26 6.09
N GLY A 50 16.00 -3.09 5.31
CA GLY A 50 16.79 -4.19 5.83
C GLY A 50 18.12 -3.73 6.45
N THR A 51 18.94 -4.70 6.85
CA THR A 51 20.36 -4.49 7.17
C THR A 51 21.08 -3.96 5.94
N TYR A 52 21.87 -2.91 6.12
CA TYR A 52 22.67 -2.38 5.01
C TYR A 52 23.78 -3.36 4.65
N THR A 53 23.76 -3.80 3.40
CA THR A 53 24.81 -4.62 2.78
C THR A 53 25.35 -3.91 1.56
N ARG A 54 26.39 -4.47 0.93
CA ARG A 54 26.90 -3.98 -0.36
C ARG A 54 25.77 -3.82 -1.39
N ARG A 55 24.82 -4.77 -1.43
CA ARG A 55 23.69 -4.79 -2.35
C ARG A 55 22.81 -3.55 -2.22
N THR A 56 22.66 -3.02 -1.00
CA THR A 56 21.88 -1.80 -0.76
C THR A 56 22.43 -0.59 -1.51
N PHE A 57 23.74 -0.56 -1.76
CA PHE A 57 24.43 0.57 -2.40
C PHE A 57 24.83 0.31 -3.85
N ALA A 58 24.64 -0.92 -4.35
CA ALA A 58 24.92 -1.29 -5.73
C ALA A 58 23.66 -1.05 -6.60
N PRO A 59 23.65 -0.09 -7.54
CA PRO A 59 22.46 0.24 -8.34
C PRO A 59 21.83 -0.96 -9.06
N GLU A 60 22.66 -1.88 -9.53
CA GLU A 60 22.28 -3.11 -10.22
C GLU A 60 21.68 -4.19 -9.31
N GLU A 61 21.91 -4.11 -8.00
CA GLU A 61 21.41 -5.09 -7.01
C GLU A 61 20.35 -4.52 -6.08
N ARG A 62 20.35 -3.21 -5.81
CA ARG A 62 19.51 -2.57 -4.78
C ARG A 62 18.04 -2.91 -4.96
N TYR A 63 17.54 -2.80 -6.19
CA TYR A 63 16.14 -3.08 -6.51
C TYR A 63 15.89 -4.55 -6.90
N THR A 64 16.80 -5.44 -6.50
CA THR A 64 16.55 -6.89 -6.36
C THR A 64 16.30 -7.28 -4.90
N LEU A 65 16.57 -6.37 -3.96
CA LEU A 65 16.17 -6.52 -2.56
C LEU A 65 14.67 -6.33 -2.46
N TRP A 66 13.95 -7.35 -1.99
CA TRP A 66 12.50 -7.37 -1.97
C TRP A 66 11.92 -6.13 -1.27
N ASN A 67 12.52 -5.69 -0.16
CA ASN A 67 12.05 -4.55 0.64
C ASN A 67 12.28 -3.19 -0.03
N ALA A 68 13.01 -3.13 -1.16
CA ALA A 68 13.20 -1.93 -1.97
C ALA A 68 12.38 -1.94 -3.27
N CYS A 69 11.74 -3.07 -3.59
CA CYS A 69 10.90 -3.26 -4.78
C CYS A 69 9.44 -2.91 -4.51
N SER A 70 8.73 -2.43 -5.54
CA SER A 70 7.36 -1.94 -5.38
C SER A 70 6.34 -3.00 -4.98
N ASP A 71 6.54 -4.27 -5.35
CA ASP A 71 5.60 -5.33 -5.05
C ASP A 71 5.51 -5.66 -3.55
N TRP A 72 6.42 -5.12 -2.74
CA TRP A 72 6.45 -5.25 -1.27
C TRP A 72 6.14 -3.95 -0.54
N HIS A 73 5.40 -3.07 -1.20
CA HIS A 73 4.86 -1.82 -0.66
C HIS A 73 3.36 -1.72 -0.96
N ASN A 74 2.68 -0.70 -0.41
CA ASN A 74 1.22 -0.56 -0.54
C ASN A 74 0.81 0.01 -1.89
N VAL A 75 1.35 -0.54 -2.98
CA VAL A 75 1.20 -0.13 -4.38
C VAL A 75 0.91 -1.35 -5.26
N PRO A 76 0.27 -1.17 -6.43
CA PRO A 76 -0.09 -2.29 -7.27
C PRO A 76 1.10 -2.90 -8.04
N THR A 77 0.93 -4.14 -8.48
CA THR A 77 1.63 -4.74 -9.61
C THR A 77 0.69 -4.76 -10.81
N ILE A 78 1.14 -4.24 -11.95
CA ILE A 78 0.28 -3.98 -13.11
C ILE A 78 0.79 -4.79 -14.30
N GLY A 79 -0.01 -5.73 -14.80
CA GLY A 79 0.42 -6.58 -15.93
C GLY A 79 1.67 -7.41 -15.61
N GLY A 80 1.89 -7.74 -14.34
CA GLY A 80 3.12 -8.40 -13.87
C GLY A 80 4.35 -7.49 -13.82
N ARG A 81 4.19 -6.16 -13.94
CA ARG A 81 5.28 -5.18 -13.87
C ARG A 81 5.25 -4.41 -12.55
N THR A 82 6.44 -4.22 -11.99
CA THR A 82 6.71 -3.40 -10.81
C THR A 82 7.22 -2.02 -11.22
N GLN A 83 7.33 -1.11 -10.26
CA GLN A 83 7.90 0.21 -10.48
C GLN A 83 9.45 0.10 -10.58
N PRO A 84 10.07 0.57 -11.67
CA PRO A 84 11.53 0.60 -11.79
C PRO A 84 12.13 1.84 -11.13
N PRO A 85 13.46 1.87 -10.90
CA PRO A 85 14.13 3.05 -10.37
C PRO A 85 14.30 4.14 -11.44
N GLY A 86 14.32 5.40 -11.02
CA GLY A 86 14.58 6.55 -11.89
C GLY A 86 13.56 7.69 -11.73
N LYS A 87 14.02 8.91 -12.03
CA LYS A 87 13.24 10.16 -11.87
C LYS A 87 12.02 10.22 -12.78
N GLN A 88 12.05 9.52 -13.91
CA GLN A 88 10.93 9.41 -14.83
C GLN A 88 9.74 8.66 -14.22
N PHE A 89 10.02 7.70 -13.31
CA PHE A 89 9.01 6.92 -12.60
C PHE A 89 8.51 7.71 -11.40
N ARG A 90 7.41 8.44 -11.60
CA ARG A 90 6.92 9.45 -10.65
C ARG A 90 5.41 9.55 -10.62
N ALA A 91 4.89 10.12 -9.55
CA ALA A 91 3.51 10.56 -9.48
C ALA A 91 3.30 11.83 -10.30
N THR A 92 2.11 11.96 -10.88
CA THR A 92 1.63 13.17 -11.56
C THR A 92 0.28 13.60 -10.98
N GLY A 93 -0.17 14.83 -11.29
CA GLY A 93 -1.48 15.31 -10.83
C GLY A 93 -1.68 15.31 -9.31
N VAL A 94 -0.60 15.50 -8.54
CA VAL A 94 -0.64 15.39 -7.07
C VAL A 94 -1.42 16.55 -6.47
N THR A 95 -2.45 16.23 -5.69
CA THR A 95 -3.23 17.19 -4.91
C THR A 95 -3.37 16.70 -3.47
N CYS A 96 -3.32 17.61 -2.50
CA CYS A 96 -3.42 17.29 -1.08
C CYS A 96 -4.35 18.29 -0.39
N ASP A 97 -5.53 17.83 0.04
CA ASP A 97 -6.40 18.58 0.97
C ASP A 97 -6.19 18.00 2.36
N ASN A 98 -5.44 18.73 3.21
CA ASN A 98 -5.14 18.31 4.58
C ASN A 98 -5.22 19.52 5.52
N ARG A 99 -6.37 20.19 5.50
CA ARG A 99 -6.65 21.33 6.37
C ARG A 99 -6.91 20.86 7.80
N ASP A 100 -6.37 21.60 8.76
CA ASP A 100 -6.61 21.33 10.18
C ASP A 100 -8.10 21.44 10.52
N GLY A 101 -8.60 20.47 11.29
CA GLY A 101 -10.02 20.42 11.69
C GLY A 101 -11.01 20.05 10.59
N ALA A 102 -10.58 19.87 9.33
CA ALA A 102 -11.47 19.42 8.27
C ALA A 102 -11.98 17.99 8.54
N PRO A 103 -13.23 17.65 8.16
CA PRO A 103 -13.77 16.30 8.39
C PRO A 103 -13.00 15.22 7.62
N ARG A 104 -12.29 15.61 6.56
CA ARG A 104 -11.50 14.70 5.72
C ARG A 104 -10.11 15.26 5.46
N ALA A 105 -9.14 14.36 5.28
CA ALA A 105 -7.84 14.65 4.71
C ALA A 105 -7.60 13.70 3.54
N ARG A 106 -7.22 14.21 2.36
CA ARG A 106 -7.11 13.44 1.13
C ARG A 106 -5.86 13.79 0.33
N LEU A 107 -5.14 12.75 -0.08
CA LEU A 107 -4.12 12.82 -1.13
C LEU A 107 -4.69 12.18 -2.39
N SER A 108 -4.60 12.85 -3.53
CA SER A 108 -4.89 12.25 -4.84
C SER A 108 -3.69 12.41 -5.77
N LEU A 109 -3.41 11.39 -6.57
CA LEU A 109 -2.31 11.38 -7.54
C LEU A 109 -2.56 10.36 -8.64
N ASP A 110 -1.93 10.57 -9.80
CA ASP A 110 -1.80 9.56 -10.84
C ASP A 110 -0.44 8.86 -10.71
N ILE A 111 -0.45 7.53 -10.66
CA ILE A 111 0.76 6.69 -10.57
C ILE A 111 1.10 5.96 -11.86
N ALA A 112 0.37 6.17 -12.97
CA ALA A 112 0.65 5.47 -14.23
C ALA A 112 2.10 5.65 -14.69
N SER A 113 2.65 6.87 -14.57
CA SER A 113 4.03 7.18 -14.93
C SER A 113 5.08 6.50 -14.05
N ALA A 114 4.72 5.92 -12.91
CA ALA A 114 5.62 5.14 -12.06
C ALA A 114 5.87 3.72 -12.59
N TYR A 115 5.10 3.28 -13.60
CA TYR A 115 5.21 1.96 -14.22
C TYR A 115 5.79 2.05 -15.63
N PRO A 116 6.46 0.99 -16.09
CA PRO A 116 6.95 0.93 -17.46
C PRO A 116 5.78 0.85 -18.46
N LYS A 117 5.97 1.29 -19.70
CA LYS A 117 4.91 1.31 -20.73
C LYS A 117 4.31 -0.09 -20.98
N GLU A 118 5.12 -1.11 -20.80
CA GLU A 118 4.80 -2.53 -20.91
C GLU A 118 3.78 -2.99 -19.84
N ALA A 119 3.53 -2.19 -18.80
CA ALA A 119 2.41 -2.41 -17.88
C ALA A 119 1.04 -2.14 -18.54
N GLY A 120 1.02 -1.48 -19.71
CA GLY A 120 -0.16 -1.25 -20.53
C GLY A 120 -1.12 -0.20 -19.97
N ILE A 121 -0.68 0.62 -19.01
CA ILE A 121 -1.55 1.58 -18.33
C ILE A 121 -1.49 2.98 -18.94
N GLY A 122 -2.66 3.61 -19.10
CA GLY A 122 -2.79 5.00 -19.52
C GLY A 122 -2.94 5.96 -18.34
N GLU A 123 -3.73 5.58 -17.33
CA GLU A 123 -4.00 6.38 -16.12
C GLU A 123 -4.25 5.44 -14.92
N TRP A 124 -3.66 5.77 -13.77
CA TRP A 124 -3.98 5.16 -12.48
C TRP A 124 -4.19 6.27 -11.46
N SER A 125 -5.41 6.77 -11.36
CA SER A 125 -5.76 7.77 -10.37
C SER A 125 -6.02 7.10 -9.01
N ARG A 126 -5.09 7.28 -8.07
CA ARG A 126 -5.21 6.87 -6.69
C ARG A 126 -5.65 8.03 -5.81
N SER A 127 -6.55 7.77 -4.86
CA SER A 127 -6.74 8.64 -3.71
C SER A 127 -6.72 7.89 -2.39
N VAL A 128 -6.08 8.49 -1.39
CA VAL A 128 -6.02 8.00 -0.01
C VAL A 128 -6.66 9.07 0.87
N THR A 129 -7.75 8.72 1.54
CA THR A 129 -8.57 9.62 2.35
C THR A 129 -8.64 9.11 3.78
N LEU A 130 -8.36 9.96 4.75
CA LEU A 130 -8.81 9.79 6.12
C LEU A 130 -10.13 10.53 6.30
N ASP A 131 -11.19 9.80 6.64
CA ASP A 131 -12.49 10.36 7.03
C ASP A 131 -12.60 10.32 8.56
N ARG A 132 -12.60 11.51 9.18
CA ARG A 132 -12.66 11.67 10.63
C ARG A 132 -14.06 11.51 11.19
N GLU A 133 -15.09 11.82 10.40
CA GLU A 133 -16.49 11.68 10.82
C GLU A 133 -16.92 10.21 10.77
N ALA A 134 -16.55 9.51 9.69
CA ALA A 134 -16.83 8.10 9.54
C ALA A 134 -15.81 7.18 10.25
N SER A 135 -14.76 7.75 10.84
CA SER A 135 -13.64 7.06 11.51
C SER A 135 -13.12 5.89 10.65
N CYS A 136 -12.66 6.22 9.43
CA CYS A 136 -12.13 5.23 8.49
C CYS A 136 -11.08 5.80 7.55
N VAL A 137 -10.26 4.92 6.99
CA VAL A 137 -9.37 5.24 5.86
C VAL A 137 -9.93 4.61 4.59
N GLU A 138 -9.93 5.37 3.50
CA GLU A 138 -10.41 4.92 2.19
C GLU A 138 -9.32 5.07 1.14
N VAL A 139 -9.09 4.02 0.37
CA VAL A 139 -8.24 4.03 -0.81
C VAL A 139 -9.09 3.73 -2.03
N VAL A 140 -9.07 4.62 -3.01
CA VAL A 140 -9.82 4.50 -4.25
C VAL A 140 -8.86 4.57 -5.42
N ASP A 141 -8.89 3.56 -6.28
CA ASP A 141 -8.08 3.46 -7.49
C ASP A 141 -8.99 3.39 -8.73
N THR A 142 -8.89 4.39 -9.61
CA THR A 142 -9.53 4.40 -10.92
C THR A 142 -8.49 4.15 -12.00
N VAL A 143 -8.72 3.14 -12.85
CA VAL A 143 -7.71 2.62 -13.79
C VAL A 143 -8.21 2.72 -15.22
N ARG A 144 -7.45 3.41 -16.08
CA ARG A 144 -7.64 3.42 -17.54
C ARG A 144 -6.43 2.76 -18.21
N MET A 145 -6.67 1.72 -19.00
CA MET A 145 -5.59 1.11 -19.79
C MET A 145 -5.23 1.99 -20.98
N ALA A 146 -4.00 1.82 -21.46
CA ALA A 146 -3.59 2.42 -22.72
C ALA A 146 -4.23 1.66 -23.90
N ASP A 147 -4.58 2.39 -24.95
CA ASP A 147 -5.03 1.83 -26.23
C ASP A 147 -3.82 1.22 -26.96
N ALA A 148 -3.45 0.00 -26.60
CA ALA A 148 -2.32 -0.70 -27.21
C ALA A 148 -2.67 -2.17 -27.52
N PRO A 149 -2.33 -2.67 -28.73
CA PRO A 149 -2.70 -4.02 -29.17
C PRO A 149 -2.07 -5.16 -28.36
N ASN A 150 -1.07 -4.85 -27.50
CA ASN A 150 -0.41 -5.80 -26.60
C ASN A 150 -0.51 -5.37 -25.12
N ALA A 151 -1.50 -4.56 -24.74
CA ALA A 151 -1.80 -4.31 -23.33
C ALA A 151 -2.28 -5.64 -22.72
N GLY A 152 -1.32 -6.46 -22.26
CA GLY A 152 -1.57 -7.79 -21.73
C GLY A 152 -2.74 -7.74 -20.77
N GLY A 153 -3.74 -8.61 -20.98
CA GLY A 153 -5.02 -8.59 -20.26
C GLY A 153 -4.77 -8.33 -18.77
N ALA A 154 -5.11 -7.12 -18.32
CA ALA A 154 -4.38 -6.53 -17.20
C ALA A 154 -4.60 -7.31 -15.91
N ASN A 155 -3.62 -8.14 -15.58
CA ASN A 155 -3.48 -8.71 -14.26
C ASN A 155 -3.16 -7.55 -13.30
N LEU A 156 -4.20 -7.07 -12.59
CA LEU A 156 -4.08 -6.04 -11.57
C LEU A 156 -4.02 -6.72 -10.21
N VAL A 157 -2.93 -6.47 -9.48
CA VAL A 157 -2.75 -6.98 -8.12
C VAL A 157 -2.37 -5.84 -7.20
N TRP A 158 -3.15 -5.60 -6.16
CA TRP A 158 -2.80 -4.70 -5.07
C TRP A 158 -2.04 -5.46 -4.01
N SER A 159 -0.88 -4.94 -3.60
CA SER A 159 -0.16 -5.41 -2.42
C SER A 159 -0.47 -4.47 -1.27
N PHE A 160 -0.86 -5.01 -0.11
CA PHE A 160 -0.87 -4.30 1.17
C PHE A 160 -0.06 -5.07 2.21
N MET A 161 0.92 -4.40 2.80
CA MET A 161 1.88 -4.95 3.74
C MET A 161 1.42 -4.76 5.17
N THR A 162 1.57 -5.79 5.98
CA THR A 162 1.28 -5.73 7.43
C THR A 162 2.27 -6.60 8.20
N CYS A 163 2.58 -6.23 9.45
CA CYS A 163 3.32 -7.10 10.37
C CYS A 163 2.40 -8.02 11.19
N LEU A 164 1.10 -8.04 10.87
CA LEU A 164 0.06 -8.74 11.62
C LEU A 164 -0.50 -9.93 10.80
N PRO A 165 -0.92 -11.02 11.45
CA PRO A 165 -1.43 -12.20 10.76
C PRO A 165 -2.86 -11.94 10.23
N ALA A 166 -2.95 -11.38 9.02
CA ALA A 166 -4.21 -11.06 8.38
C ALA A 166 -5.02 -12.32 8.04
N ASP A 167 -6.30 -12.32 8.40
CA ASP A 167 -7.26 -13.39 8.09
C ASP A 167 -8.14 -12.99 6.91
N VAL A 168 -8.22 -13.88 5.92
CA VAL A 168 -8.96 -13.72 4.66
C VAL A 168 -10.02 -14.80 4.47
N SER A 169 -10.43 -15.46 5.55
CA SER A 169 -11.44 -16.52 5.54
C SER A 169 -12.81 -16.07 5.05
N LYS A 170 -13.12 -14.77 5.12
CA LYS A 170 -14.39 -14.18 4.70
C LYS A 170 -14.22 -13.36 3.42
N PRO A 171 -14.89 -13.71 2.31
CA PRO A 171 -14.91 -12.87 1.12
C PRO A 171 -15.44 -11.46 1.42
N GLY A 172 -14.77 -10.45 0.86
CA GLY A 172 -15.12 -9.03 1.00
C GLY A 172 -14.52 -8.33 2.22
N GLU A 173 -13.85 -9.08 3.11
CA GLU A 173 -13.29 -8.55 4.36
C GLU A 173 -11.95 -9.22 4.67
N VAL A 174 -10.94 -8.43 5.02
CA VAL A 174 -9.69 -8.92 5.61
C VAL A 174 -9.64 -8.45 7.05
N VAL A 175 -9.51 -9.38 8.00
CA VAL A 175 -9.40 -9.06 9.42
C VAL A 175 -7.93 -8.97 9.79
N ILE A 176 -7.51 -7.81 10.30
CA ILE A 176 -6.15 -7.55 10.74
C ILE A 176 -6.17 -7.39 12.28
N PRO A 177 -5.85 -8.45 13.04
CA PRO A 177 -5.83 -8.38 14.50
C PRO A 177 -4.55 -7.69 14.99
N ALA A 178 -4.71 -6.58 15.72
CA ALA A 178 -3.61 -5.87 16.35
C ALA A 178 -3.74 -5.98 17.88
N ARG A 179 -2.64 -6.26 18.59
CA ARG A 179 -2.62 -6.27 20.05
C ARG A 179 -1.93 -5.02 20.56
N ASP A 180 -2.56 -4.35 21.52
CA ASP A 180 -1.92 -3.25 22.24
C ASP A 180 -0.97 -3.73 23.34
N THR A 181 -0.28 -2.79 23.98
CA THR A 181 0.68 -3.05 25.06
C THR A 181 0.03 -3.63 26.32
N GLU A 182 -1.28 -3.50 26.46
CA GLU A 182 -2.07 -4.09 27.55
C GLU A 182 -2.61 -5.50 27.17
N GLY A 183 -2.29 -5.99 25.97
CA GLY A 183 -2.71 -7.29 25.47
C GLY A 183 -4.14 -7.33 24.91
N ARG A 184 -4.82 -6.20 24.81
CA ARG A 184 -6.17 -6.13 24.22
C ARG A 184 -6.06 -6.25 22.71
N THR A 185 -6.95 -7.05 22.13
CA THR A 185 -7.01 -7.20 20.67
C THR A 185 -7.95 -6.16 20.09
N ARG A 186 -7.46 -5.39 19.13
CA ARG A 186 -8.24 -4.54 18.22
C ARG A 186 -8.36 -5.25 16.89
N ARG A 187 -9.58 -5.36 16.38
CA ARG A 187 -9.84 -5.93 15.06
C ARG A 187 -9.97 -4.77 14.08
N ILE A 188 -9.07 -4.67 13.12
CA ILE A 188 -9.21 -3.74 12.00
C ILE A 188 -9.68 -4.51 10.78
N LEU A 189 -10.65 -3.95 10.07
CA LEU A 189 -11.26 -4.58 8.90
C LEU A 189 -10.84 -3.81 7.66
N LEU A 190 -10.32 -4.53 6.67
CA LEU A 190 -10.11 -4.03 5.31
C LEU A 190 -11.21 -4.62 4.41
N HIS A 191 -12.14 -3.77 3.99
CA HIS A 191 -13.26 -4.12 3.13
C HIS A 191 -12.91 -3.95 1.67
N TYR A 192 -13.39 -4.86 0.82
CA TYR A 192 -13.24 -4.84 -0.62
C TYR A 192 -14.44 -5.51 -1.32
N ASP A 193 -14.61 -5.27 -2.62
CA ASP A 193 -15.66 -5.91 -3.41
C ASP A 193 -15.25 -7.34 -3.83
N ALA A 194 -15.83 -8.34 -3.17
CA ALA A 194 -15.57 -9.76 -3.45
C ALA A 194 -16.05 -10.24 -4.83
N ALA A 195 -16.97 -9.52 -5.47
CA ALA A 195 -17.40 -9.83 -6.84
C ALA A 195 -16.34 -9.41 -7.87
N ARG A 196 -15.42 -8.52 -7.48
CA ARG A 196 -14.39 -7.95 -8.36
C ARG A 196 -12.97 -8.33 -8.00
N LEU A 197 -12.73 -8.74 -6.75
CA LEU A 197 -11.40 -9.04 -6.25
C LEU A 197 -11.39 -10.39 -5.52
N SER A 198 -10.39 -11.21 -5.83
CA SER A 198 -9.95 -12.30 -4.95
C SER A 198 -8.85 -11.80 -4.03
N VAL A 199 -8.78 -12.33 -2.81
CA VAL A 199 -7.73 -11.99 -1.84
C VAL A 199 -6.90 -13.23 -1.47
N SER A 200 -5.62 -13.00 -1.17
CA SER A 200 -4.73 -13.99 -0.56
C SER A 200 -3.74 -13.29 0.37
N VAL A 201 -3.15 -14.02 1.31
CA VAL A 201 -2.07 -13.51 2.18
C VAL A 201 -0.88 -14.45 2.05
N GLU A 202 0.31 -13.86 1.97
CA GLU A 202 1.55 -14.62 2.07
C GLU A 202 2.46 -14.05 3.16
N LYS A 203 3.09 -14.94 3.92
CA LYS A 203 4.13 -14.59 4.89
C LYS A 203 5.47 -14.50 4.17
N VAL A 204 6.26 -13.48 4.46
CA VAL A 204 7.63 -13.32 3.92
C VAL A 204 8.58 -14.21 4.72
N ALA A 205 9.41 -14.99 4.03
CA ALA A 205 10.25 -16.00 4.66
C ALA A 205 11.46 -15.41 5.45
N LEU A 206 11.77 -14.13 5.29
CA LEU A 206 12.81 -13.37 6.01
C LEU A 206 14.13 -14.16 6.26
N THR A 207 14.68 -14.75 5.19
CA THR A 207 15.84 -15.66 5.26
C THR A 207 17.18 -15.04 4.86
N GLN A 208 17.18 -13.83 4.30
CA GLN A 208 18.37 -13.16 3.78
C GLN A 208 19.09 -12.36 4.88
N PRO A 209 20.40 -12.07 4.74
CA PRO A 209 21.12 -11.22 5.68
C PRO A 209 20.49 -9.83 5.88
N GLU A 210 19.93 -9.25 4.81
CA GLU A 210 19.20 -7.99 4.85
C GLU A 210 17.95 -8.05 5.73
N ASP A 211 17.35 -9.23 5.91
CA ASP A 211 16.11 -9.39 6.66
C ASP A 211 16.29 -9.19 8.17
N ALA A 212 17.52 -9.25 8.68
CA ALA A 212 17.78 -8.97 10.10
C ALA A 212 17.34 -7.56 10.52
N GLY A 213 17.48 -6.56 9.62
CA GLY A 213 16.99 -5.20 9.87
C GLY A 213 15.46 -5.13 9.93
N VAL A 214 14.78 -5.85 9.03
CA VAL A 214 13.31 -5.95 9.04
C VAL A 214 12.82 -6.67 10.30
N LYS A 215 13.49 -7.76 10.70
CA LYS A 215 13.20 -8.50 11.93
C LYS A 215 13.38 -7.65 13.19
N ALA A 216 14.40 -6.80 13.23
CA ALA A 216 14.63 -5.90 14.35
C ALA A 216 13.49 -4.88 14.54
N GLN A 217 12.84 -4.48 13.44
CA GLN A 217 11.75 -3.50 13.48
C GLN A 217 10.36 -4.14 13.68
N TRP A 218 10.10 -5.28 13.04
CA TRP A 218 8.76 -5.86 12.93
C TRP A 218 8.64 -7.29 13.45
N GLY A 219 9.74 -7.90 13.88
CA GLY A 219 9.81 -9.33 14.16
C GLY A 219 9.69 -10.19 12.90
N ASP A 220 9.30 -11.45 13.08
CA ASP A 220 9.22 -12.45 12.00
C ASP A 220 7.81 -12.55 11.37
N SER A 221 7.04 -11.46 11.36
CA SER A 221 5.60 -11.52 11.05
C SER A 221 5.21 -10.61 9.89
N ILE A 222 6.08 -10.44 8.90
CA ILE A 222 5.74 -9.67 7.69
C ILE A 222 4.84 -10.49 6.78
N HIS A 223 3.71 -9.91 6.41
CA HIS A 223 2.72 -10.48 5.49
C HIS A 223 2.40 -9.50 4.37
N ARG A 224 2.10 -10.04 3.19
CA ARG A 224 1.58 -9.30 2.03
C ARG A 224 0.18 -9.80 1.71
N ILE A 225 -0.81 -8.94 1.91
CA ILE A 225 -2.19 -9.11 1.46
C ILE A 225 -2.22 -8.76 -0.03
N LYS A 226 -2.60 -9.72 -0.88
CA LYS A 226 -2.73 -9.54 -2.32
C LYS A 226 -4.19 -9.56 -2.72
N LEU A 227 -4.70 -8.44 -3.24
CA LEU A 227 -6.02 -8.38 -3.86
C LEU A 227 -5.84 -8.40 -5.38
N ARG A 228 -6.45 -9.37 -6.07
CA ARG A 228 -6.33 -9.55 -7.53
C ARG A 228 -7.68 -9.32 -8.19
N ALA A 229 -7.69 -8.49 -9.23
CA ALA A 229 -8.89 -8.26 -10.03
C ALA A 229 -9.35 -9.55 -10.73
N LEU A 230 -10.63 -9.87 -10.60
CA LEU A 230 -11.29 -11.05 -11.19
C LEU A 230 -11.69 -10.81 -12.65
N SER A 231 -11.94 -9.56 -13.04
CA SER A 231 -12.31 -9.21 -14.40
C SER A 231 -11.63 -7.94 -14.87
N SER A 232 -11.57 -7.80 -16.19
CA SER A 232 -11.11 -6.60 -16.87
C SER A 232 -12.21 -5.54 -17.04
N SER A 233 -13.38 -5.69 -16.38
CA SER A 233 -14.41 -4.65 -16.38
C SER A 233 -13.98 -3.51 -15.44
N ARG A 234 -13.78 -2.33 -16.03
CA ARG A 234 -12.95 -1.24 -15.47
C ARG A 234 -13.68 0.09 -15.33
N ASP A 235 -14.99 0.13 -15.58
CA ASP A 235 -15.73 1.40 -15.60
C ASP A 235 -16.00 1.96 -14.19
N ALA A 236 -15.86 1.11 -13.16
CA ALA A 236 -16.01 1.49 -11.76
C ALA A 236 -14.66 1.51 -11.01
N PRO A 237 -14.42 2.47 -10.10
CA PRO A 237 -13.23 2.49 -9.25
C PRO A 237 -13.11 1.23 -8.38
N PHE A 238 -11.89 0.80 -8.06
CA PHE A 238 -11.63 -0.16 -7.00
C PHE A 238 -11.54 0.58 -5.67
N GLN A 239 -12.29 0.14 -4.67
CA GLN A 239 -12.37 0.79 -3.36
C GLN A 239 -11.95 -0.17 -2.26
N PHE A 240 -11.11 0.32 -1.35
CA PHE A 240 -10.67 -0.36 -0.15
C PHE A 240 -10.99 0.53 1.04
N ARG A 241 -11.77 0.02 1.99
CA ARG A 241 -12.14 0.79 3.18
C ARG A 241 -11.61 0.11 4.43
N ILE A 242 -10.94 0.86 5.28
CA ILE A 242 -10.31 0.36 6.50
C ILE A 242 -11.07 0.96 7.69
N THR A 243 -11.66 0.10 8.51
CA THR A 243 -12.49 0.51 9.66
C THR A 243 -12.06 -0.23 10.92
N ALA A 244 -12.28 0.38 12.09
CA ALA A 244 -12.25 -0.36 13.34
C ALA A 244 -13.46 -1.31 13.39
N GLY A 245 -13.23 -2.58 13.72
CA GLY A 245 -14.31 -3.51 14.04
C GLY A 245 -14.96 -3.13 15.37
N HIS A 246 -16.25 -3.40 15.52
CA HIS A 246 -16.90 -3.30 16.82
C HIS A 246 -16.25 -4.29 17.80
N PRO A 247 -16.07 -3.90 19.08
CA PRO A 247 -15.53 -4.77 20.12
C PRO A 247 -16.37 -6.03 20.32
#